data_AF-A0A932X687-F1
#
_entry.id   AF-A0A932X687-F1
#
_cell.length_a   1.000
_cell.length_b   1.000
_cell.length_c   1.000
_cell.angle_alpha   90.00
_cell.angle_beta   90.00
_cell.angle_gamma   90.00
#
_symmetry.space_group_name_H-M   'P 1'
#
loop_
_entity.id
_entity.type
_entity.pdbx_description
1 polymer ?
#
loop_
_entity_poly.entity_id
_entity_poly.type
_entity_poly.pdbx_seq_one_letter_code
_entity_poly.pdbx_strand_id
1 'polypeptide(L)' 'MNRIAILLDEADLVALWSAVVDDDGEAALAFLRERVLPQIPTRGTAPCDSTRLNPYLLGRRPGRPEPDP' A
#
# COMPACT_ATOMS: atom_id res chain seq x y z
N MET A 1 -20.49 -3.87 3.09
CA MET A 1 -19.42 -4.25 2.14
C MET A 1 -18.65 -2.97 1.83
N ASN A 2 -17.53 -2.73 2.50
CA ASN A 2 -16.78 -1.47 2.31
C ASN A 2 -15.86 -1.62 1.11
N ARG A 3 -16.20 -0.92 0.03
CA ARG A 3 -15.40 -0.87 -1.20
C ARG A 3 -14.45 0.32 -1.10
N ILE A 4 -13.16 0.08 -1.28
CA ILE A 4 -12.16 1.12 -1.47
C ILE A 4 -12.04 1.37 -2.97
N ALA A 5 -12.26 2.61 -3.40
CA ALA A 5 -12.01 3.05 -4.76
C ALA A 5 -10.67 3.78 -4.80
N ILE A 6 -9.78 3.38 -5.70
CA ILE A 6 -8.46 3.95 -5.90
C ILE A 6 -8.47 4.59 -7.28
N LEU A 7 -8.08 5.86 -7.36
CA LEU A 7 -8.01 6.59 -8.61
C LEU A 7 -6.57 6.60 -9.09
N LEU A 8 -6.37 6.15 -10.32
CA LEU A 8 -5.08 6.18 -11.02
C LEU A 8 -5.26 7.07 -12.24
N ASP A 9 -4.31 7.98 -12.46
CA ASP A 9 -4.24 8.73 -13.71
C ASP A 9 -3.53 7.92 -14.80
N GLU A 10 -3.46 8.47 -16.01
CA GLU A 10 -2.83 7.79 -17.15
C GLU A 10 -1.33 7.53 -16.92
N ALA A 11 -0.62 8.44 -16.22
CA ALA A 11 0.78 8.27 -15.91
C ALA A 11 1.01 7.15 -14.89
N ASP A 12 0.13 7.04 -13.89
CA ASP A 12 0.14 5.95 -12.91
C ASP A 12 -0.05 4.59 -13.60
N LEU A 13 -0.95 4.51 -14.59
CA LEU A 13 -1.18 3.28 -15.35
C LEU A 13 0.05 2.86 -16.16
N VAL A 14 0.76 3.81 -16.77
CA VAL A 14 2.01 3.54 -17.50
C VAL A 14 3.11 3.05 -16.55
N ALA A 15 3.25 3.69 -15.37
CA ALA A 15 4.24 3.28 -14.38
C ALA A 15 3.96 1.87 -13.85
N LEU A 16 2.70 1.56 -13.53
CA LEU A 16 2.29 0.21 -13.12
C LEU A 16 2.54 -0.81 -14.22
N TRP A 17 2.23 -0.47 -15.48
CA TRP A 17 2.44 -1.36 -16.61
C TRP A 17 3.92 -1.70 -16.80
N SER A 18 4.82 -0.71 -16.73
CA SER A 18 6.27 -0.97 -16.82
C SER A 18 6.73 -1.93 -15.72
N ALA A 19 6.34 -1.66 -14.47
CA ALA A 19 6.73 -2.51 -13.34
C ALA A 19 6.24 -3.96 -13.49
N VAL A 20 5.05 -4.19 -14.05
CA VAL A 20 4.49 -5.53 -14.28
C VAL A 20 5.15 -6.22 -15.48
N VAL A 21 5.38 -5.51 -16.58
CA VAL A 21 5.99 -6.08 -17.79
C VAL A 21 7.45 -6.47 -17.56
N ASP A 22 8.17 -5.66 -16.78
CA ASP A 22 9.58 -5.88 -16.49
C ASP A 22 9.81 -6.85 -15.32
N ASP A 23 8.74 -7.40 -14.72
CA ASP A 23 8.75 -8.22 -13.49
C ASP A 23 9.56 -7.58 -12.34
N ASP A 24 9.53 -6.24 -12.30
CA ASP A 24 10.28 -5.46 -11.33
C ASP A 24 9.45 -5.29 -10.05
N GLY A 25 9.64 -6.24 -9.13
CA GLY A 25 8.99 -6.25 -7.83
C GLY A 25 9.31 -5.03 -6.97
N GLU A 26 10.48 -4.39 -7.12
CA GLU A 26 10.83 -3.19 -6.37
C GLU A 26 10.10 -1.97 -6.93
N ALA A 27 10.04 -1.82 -8.26
CA ALA A 27 9.26 -0.77 -8.90
C ALA A 27 7.76 -0.92 -8.60
N ALA A 28 7.23 -2.15 -8.60
CA ALA A 28 5.85 -2.43 -8.24
C ALA A 28 5.55 -2.06 -6.78
N LEU A 29 6.47 -2.38 -5.85
CA LEU A 29 6.31 -2.05 -4.44
C LEU A 29 6.42 -0.54 -4.20
N ALA A 30 7.33 0.14 -4.88
CA ALA A 30 7.45 1.60 -4.85
C ALA A 30 6.15 2.27 -5.33
N PHE A 31 5.61 1.82 -6.48
CA PHE A 31 4.34 2.29 -6.99
C PHE A 31 3.20 2.15 -5.97
N LEU A 32 3.07 0.96 -5.37
CA LEU A 32 2.05 0.73 -4.35
C LEU A 32 2.21 1.70 -3.18
N ARG A 33 3.43 1.91 -2.68
CA ARG A 33 3.71 2.79 -1.54
C ARG A 33 3.41 4.26 -1.84
N GLU A 34 3.77 4.74 -3.01
CA GLU A 34 3.67 6.15 -3.36
C GLU A 34 2.28 6.54 -3.83
N ARG A 35 1.60 5.67 -4.59
CA ARG A 35 0.34 6.01 -5.29
C ARG A 35 -0.89 5.37 -4.66
N VAL A 36 -0.78 4.13 -4.17
CA VAL A 36 -1.93 3.32 -3.73
C VAL A 36 -2.16 3.43 -2.23
N LEU A 37 -1.12 3.29 -1.40
CA LEU A 37 -1.24 3.33 0.06
C LEU A 37 -1.82 4.63 0.62
N PRO A 38 -1.49 5.84 0.11
CA PRO A 38 -2.05 7.07 0.63
C PRO A 38 -3.57 7.20 0.46
N GLN A 39 -4.14 6.46 -0.51
CA GLN A 39 -5.58 6.45 -0.79
C GLN A 39 -6.33 5.40 0.06
N ILE A 40 -5.61 4.48 0.71
CA ILE A 40 -6.21 3.46 1.57
C ILE A 40 -6.40 4.04 2.97
N PRO A 41 -7.63 4.00 3.53
CA PRO A 41 -7.88 4.42 4.90
C PRO A 41 -6.95 3.71 5.89
N THR A 42 -6.28 4.48 6.74
CA THR A 42 -5.32 3.96 7.74
C THR A 42 -6.00 3.19 8.87
N ARG A 43 -7.33 3.34 9.02
CA ARG A 43 -8.18 2.60 9.93
C ARG A 43 -9.28 1.91 9.14
N GLY A 44 -9.67 0.74 9.62
CA GLY A 44 -10.86 0.08 9.14
C GLY A 44 -12.10 0.98 9.27
N THR A 45 -13.07 0.73 8.42
CA THR A 45 -14.26 1.57 8.27
C THR A 45 -15.44 1.04 9.10
N ALA A 46 -15.27 -0.12 9.74
CA ALA A 46 -16.18 -0.68 10.74
C ALA A 46 -15.59 -0.63 12.17
N PRO A 47 -16.45 -0.60 13.22
CA PRO A 47 -16.00 -0.57 14.62
C PRO A 47 -15.15 -1.79 15.06
N CYS A 48 -15.23 -2.88 14.31
CA CYS A 48 -14.56 -4.16 14.58
C CYS A 48 -13.51 -4.55 13.52
N ASP A 49 -13.21 -3.67 12.56
CA ASP A 49 -12.09 -3.91 11.64
C ASP A 49 -10.76 -3.77 12.40
N SER A 50 -9.91 -4.79 12.35
CA SER A 50 -8.56 -4.72 12.92
C SER A 50 -7.77 -3.60 12.24
N THR A 51 -7.59 -2.49 12.95
CA THR A 51 -7.20 -1.16 12.46
C THR A 51 -5.75 -0.99 12.03
N ARG A 52 -5.07 -2.03 11.57
CA ARG A 52 -3.66 -1.91 11.18
C ARG A 52 -3.49 -2.29 9.72
N LEU A 53 -3.23 -1.27 8.89
CA LEU A 53 -2.63 -1.42 7.56
C LEU A 53 -1.59 -2.54 7.61
N ASN A 54 -1.59 -3.40 6.59
CA ASN A 54 -0.66 -4.53 6.52
C ASN A 54 0.78 -4.01 6.80
N PRO A 55 1.47 -4.51 7.84
CA PRO A 55 2.73 -3.93 8.31
C PRO A 55 3.83 -3.98 7.23
N TYR A 56 3.76 -4.94 6.31
CA TYR A 56 4.67 -5.05 5.16
C TYR A 56 4.54 -3.86 4.19
N LEU A 57 3.36 -3.24 4.10
CA LEU A 57 3.11 -2.05 3.27
C LEU A 57 3.75 -0.81 3.88
N LEU A 58 3.85 -0.75 5.21
CA LEU A 58 4.44 0.35 5.97
C LEU A 58 5.96 0.19 6.19
N GLY A 59 6.60 -0.83 5.59
CA GLY A 59 8.02 -1.14 5.84
C GLY A 59 8.30 -1.66 7.26
N ARG A 60 7.26 -1.91 8.07
CA ARG A 60 7.38 -2.50 9.40
C ARG A 60 7.39 -4.01 9.24
N ARG A 61 8.54 -4.66 9.35
CA ARG A 61 8.57 -6.13 9.48
C ARG A 61 7.87 -6.51 10.78
N PRO A 62 6.80 -7.31 10.78
CA PRO A 62 6.23 -7.82 12.02
C PRO A 62 7.30 -8.72 12.67
N GLY A 63 7.85 -8.28 13.81
CA GLY A 63 8.88 -9.01 14.55
C GLY A 63 10.12 -8.21 14.98
N ARG A 64 10.29 -6.95 14.57
CA ARG A 64 11.33 -6.08 15.16
C ARG A 64 10.68 -5.18 16.23
N PRO A 65 11.08 -5.27 17.51
CA PRO A 65 10.63 -4.30 18.51
C PRO A 65 11.06 -2.90 18.05
N GLU A 66 10.15 -1.94 18.14
CA GLU A 66 10.48 -0.52 17.94
C GLU A 66 11.53 -0.13 19.01
N PRO A 67 12.58 0.65 18.66
CA PRO A 67 13.44 1.20 19.69
C PRO A 67 12.60 2.17 20.54
N ASP A 68 12.56 1.93 21.85
CA ASP A 68 11.94 2.82 22.81
C ASP A 68 12.50 4.26 22.69
N PRO A 69 11.67 5.28 22.97
CA PRO A 69 12.00 6.70 22.78
C PRO A 69 13.18 7.21 23.61
#